data_AF-A0A0N4Z553-F1
#
_entry.id   AF-A0A0N4Z553-F1
#
_cell.length_a   1.000
_cell.length_b   1.000
_cell.length_c   1.000
_cell.angle_alpha   90.00
_cell.angle_beta   90.00
_cell.angle_gamma   90.00
#
_symmetry.space_group_name_H-M   'P 1'
#
loop_
_entity.id
_entity.type
_entity.pdbx_description
1 polymer ?
#
loop_
_entity_poly.entity_id
_entity_poly.type
_entity_poly.pdbx_seq_one_letter_code
_entity_poly.pdbx_strand_id
1 'polypeptide(L)'
;NYYDNMMGRIEEPSFYDYKFLNKYYCTNKCKNKTNCPKPCYQDPKKCNSCACPTGSKIIGEYMYYIYGDKKVCGYDQIHASKRLQHIVISNITYCLYHMDIQGHNGHVFVRFPDFRGMFLSEECSWNNSIEIRFRKKIDHLGICLCYNKDIEAPEIVSEGKHMVVIFNFQIYRSYVHLEFMKVNSTNFEYKNLEEYQKIPRLLKKECNKKHDAPHDKCN
;
A
#
# COMPACT_ATOMS: atom_id res chain seq x y z
N ASN A 1 16.19 -5.54 17.92
CA ASN A 1 15.05 -5.83 17.03
C ASN A 1 14.17 -4.62 16.89
N TYR A 2 14.36 -3.86 15.83
CA TYR A 2 13.63 -2.63 15.56
C TYR A 2 12.42 -2.88 14.64
N TYR A 3 12.55 -3.86 13.73
CA TYR A 3 11.47 -4.40 12.90
C TYR A 3 10.28 -4.96 13.70
N ASP A 4 10.53 -5.60 14.85
CA ASP A 4 9.46 -6.18 15.69
C ASP A 4 8.54 -5.12 16.31
N ASN A 5 9.02 -3.88 16.45
CA ASN A 5 8.24 -2.74 16.96
C ASN A 5 7.61 -1.90 15.84
N MET A 6 8.07 -2.06 14.59
CA MET A 6 7.48 -1.41 13.41
C MET A 6 6.24 -2.14 12.88
N MET A 7 6.16 -3.45 13.14
CA MET A 7 4.97 -4.24 12.86
C MET A 7 3.98 -4.04 14.00
N GLY A 8 3.09 -3.07 13.85
CA GLY A 8 2.04 -2.78 14.82
C GLY A 8 1.29 -4.06 15.18
N ARG A 9 1.23 -4.37 16.48
CA ARG A 9 0.31 -5.39 17.00
C ARG A 9 -1.09 -4.83 16.86
N ILE A 10 -1.70 -5.05 15.69
CA ILE A 10 -3.14 -4.87 15.56
C ILE A 10 -3.76 -5.93 16.49
N GLU A 11 -4.38 -5.48 17.58
CA GLU A 11 -5.07 -6.36 18.54
C GLU A 11 -6.42 -6.90 18.01
N GLU A 12 -6.67 -6.70 16.71
CA GLU A 12 -7.89 -7.12 16.03
C GLU A 12 -7.60 -8.21 14.98
N PRO A 13 -8.45 -9.26 14.88
CA PRO A 13 -8.28 -10.30 13.88
C PRO A 13 -8.28 -9.74 12.46
N SER A 14 -7.44 -10.30 11.60
CA SER A 14 -7.39 -9.91 10.21
C SER A 14 -8.57 -10.47 9.39
N PHE A 15 -8.72 -10.01 8.15
CA PHE A 15 -9.73 -10.57 7.23
C PHE A 15 -9.66 -12.10 7.11
N TYR A 16 -8.45 -12.66 7.08
CA TYR A 16 -8.25 -14.10 6.93
C TYR A 16 -8.54 -14.87 8.22
N ASP A 17 -8.29 -14.26 9.37
CA ASP A 17 -8.68 -14.82 10.68
C ASP A 17 -10.20 -14.89 10.78
N TYR A 18 -10.91 -13.82 10.45
CA TYR A 18 -12.37 -13.83 10.38
C TYR A 18 -12.89 -14.83 9.35
N LYS A 19 -12.28 -14.91 8.16
CA LYS A 19 -12.65 -15.90 7.13
C LYS A 19 -12.50 -17.33 7.65
N PHE A 20 -11.39 -17.62 8.34
CA PHE A 20 -11.14 -18.92 8.93
C PHE A 20 -12.18 -19.22 10.01
N LEU A 21 -12.34 -18.33 11.01
CA LEU A 21 -13.30 -18.51 12.10
C LEU A 21 -14.74 -18.66 11.58
N ASN A 22 -15.16 -17.85 10.62
CA ASN A 22 -16.51 -17.93 10.04
C ASN A 22 -16.73 -19.24 9.28
N LYS A 23 -15.68 -19.79 8.64
CA LYS A 23 -15.75 -21.11 8.00
C LYS A 23 -15.98 -22.24 9.00
N TYR A 24 -15.57 -22.09 10.26
CA TYR A 24 -15.78 -23.13 11.29
C TYR A 24 -17.04 -22.91 12.11
N TYR A 25 -17.29 -21.67 12.55
CA TYR A 25 -18.34 -21.37 13.53
C TYR A 25 -19.65 -20.84 12.89
N CYS A 26 -19.61 -20.38 11.64
CA CYS A 26 -20.74 -19.68 11.02
C CYS A 26 -21.32 -20.39 9.79
N THR A 27 -20.95 -21.64 9.51
CA THR A 27 -21.41 -22.39 8.32
C THR A 27 -22.92 -22.49 8.19
N ASN A 28 -23.62 -22.55 9.33
CA ASN A 28 -25.06 -22.78 9.38
C ASN A 28 -25.86 -21.48 9.55
N LYS A 29 -25.21 -20.31 9.54
CA LYS A 29 -25.89 -19.02 9.68
C LYS A 29 -26.72 -18.66 8.45
N CYS A 30 -26.23 -19.02 7.26
CA CYS A 30 -26.91 -18.74 6.00
C CYS A 30 -27.60 -19.98 5.47
N LYS A 31 -28.91 -19.89 5.25
CA LYS A 31 -29.71 -20.98 4.67
C LYS A 31 -29.40 -21.19 3.19
N ASN A 32 -29.14 -20.10 2.48
CA ASN A 32 -28.73 -20.08 1.09
C ASN A 32 -27.20 -19.97 0.97
N LYS A 33 -26.65 -20.51 -0.11
CA LYS A 33 -25.23 -20.33 -0.47
C LYS A 33 -25.10 -19.19 -1.48
N THR A 34 -24.21 -18.26 -1.20
CA THR A 34 -23.78 -17.23 -2.17
C THR A 34 -22.38 -17.56 -2.65
N ASN A 35 -22.21 -17.64 -3.97
CA ASN A 35 -20.91 -17.88 -4.55
C ASN A 35 -20.06 -16.60 -4.46
N CYS A 36 -18.97 -16.65 -3.70
CA CYS A 36 -18.04 -15.55 -3.55
C CYS A 36 -16.67 -15.97 -4.12
N PRO A 37 -16.12 -15.26 -5.12
CA PRO A 37 -14.78 -15.53 -5.61
C PRO A 37 -13.75 -15.37 -4.50
N LYS A 38 -12.71 -16.21 -4.50
CA LYS A 38 -11.57 -16.04 -3.60
C LYS A 38 -10.85 -14.72 -3.92
N PRO A 39 -10.35 -13.98 -2.91
CA PRO A 39 -10.30 -14.32 -1.49
C PRO A 39 -11.57 -14.00 -0.68
N CYS A 40 -12.62 -13.44 -1.27
CA CYS A 40 -13.88 -13.15 -0.56
C CYS A 40 -14.60 -14.43 -0.08
N TYR A 41 -15.55 -14.28 0.85
CA TYR A 41 -16.41 -15.35 1.35
C TYR A 41 -17.81 -14.82 1.66
N GLN A 42 -18.82 -15.69 1.72
CA GLN A 42 -20.19 -15.30 2.05
C GLN A 42 -20.24 -14.66 3.45
N ASP A 43 -20.77 -13.45 3.55
CA ASP A 43 -20.88 -12.76 4.83
C ASP A 43 -21.93 -13.46 5.70
N PRO A 44 -21.56 -14.05 6.85
CA PRO A 44 -22.50 -14.77 7.71
C PRO A 44 -23.53 -13.85 8.39
N LYS A 45 -23.29 -12.53 8.41
CA LYS A 45 -24.23 -11.51 8.88
C LYS A 45 -25.16 -11.02 7.77
N LYS A 46 -24.74 -11.17 6.51
CA LYS A 46 -25.45 -10.70 5.31
C LYS A 46 -25.39 -11.76 4.22
N CYS A 47 -26.21 -12.80 4.38
CA CYS A 47 -26.15 -14.02 3.58
C CYS A 47 -26.26 -13.84 2.07
N ASN A 48 -26.79 -12.71 1.58
CA ASN A 48 -26.88 -12.41 0.15
C ASN A 48 -25.69 -11.57 -0.38
N SER A 49 -24.60 -11.49 0.37
CA SER A 49 -23.44 -10.67 0.04
C SER A 49 -22.12 -11.36 0.41
N CYS A 50 -21.03 -10.82 -0.12
CA CYS A 50 -19.68 -11.32 0.14
C CYS A 50 -18.90 -10.32 0.99
N ALA A 51 -18.21 -10.82 2.01
CA ALA A 51 -17.15 -10.11 2.71
C ALA A 51 -15.84 -10.26 1.92
N CYS A 52 -15.16 -9.14 1.66
CA CYS A 52 -13.92 -9.07 0.90
C CYS A 52 -12.80 -8.37 1.70
N PRO A 53 -11.52 -8.61 1.37
CA PRO A 53 -10.41 -7.86 1.98
C PRO A 53 -10.57 -6.35 1.82
N THR A 54 -9.98 -5.59 2.73
CA THR A 54 -9.97 -4.12 2.69
C THR A 54 -9.59 -3.60 1.31
N GLY A 55 -10.31 -2.58 0.83
CA GLY A 55 -10.08 -1.97 -0.47
C GLY A 55 -10.44 -2.85 -1.67
N SER A 56 -11.24 -3.90 -1.48
CA SER A 56 -11.77 -4.71 -2.59
C SER A 56 -13.28 -4.97 -2.47
N LYS A 57 -13.93 -5.15 -3.62
CA LYS A 57 -15.34 -5.53 -3.75
C LYS A 57 -15.54 -6.50 -4.90
N ILE A 58 -16.69 -7.15 -4.92
CA ILE A 58 -17.14 -7.97 -6.04
C ILE A 58 -18.15 -7.18 -6.87
N ILE A 59 -17.98 -7.20 -8.20
CA ILE A 59 -19.01 -6.79 -9.16
C ILE A 59 -19.18 -7.94 -10.15
N GLY A 60 -20.36 -8.56 -10.18
CA GLY A 60 -20.58 -9.80 -10.90
C GLY A 60 -19.72 -10.94 -10.33
N GLU A 61 -18.87 -11.54 -11.17
CA GLU A 61 -17.95 -12.61 -10.78
C GLU A 61 -16.52 -12.12 -10.52
N TYR A 62 -16.26 -10.82 -10.74
CA TYR A 62 -14.91 -10.25 -10.70
C TYR A 62 -14.68 -9.45 -9.43
N MET A 63 -13.46 -9.52 -8.93
CA MET A 63 -12.98 -8.68 -7.82
C MET A 63 -12.38 -7.39 -8.36
N TYR A 64 -12.76 -6.26 -7.78
CA TYR A 64 -12.28 -4.94 -8.12
C TYR A 64 -11.69 -4.24 -6.90
N TYR A 65 -10.63 -3.48 -7.11
CA TYR A 65 -10.13 -2.56 -6.10
C TYR A 65 -11.06 -1.35 -5.96
N ILE A 66 -11.16 -0.86 -4.73
CA ILE A 66 -11.86 0.37 -4.39
C ILE A 66 -10.79 1.44 -4.22
N TYR A 67 -10.68 2.33 -5.20
CA TYR A 67 -9.77 3.47 -5.16
C TYR A 67 -10.39 4.66 -4.41
N GLY A 68 -9.52 5.55 -3.92
CA GLY A 68 -9.95 6.76 -3.21
C GLY A 68 -10.41 7.87 -4.15
N ASP A 69 -10.74 9.04 -3.58
CA ASP A 69 -11.09 10.22 -4.40
C ASP A 69 -9.85 10.67 -5.19
N LYS A 70 -9.94 10.58 -6.52
CA LYS A 70 -8.88 10.97 -7.44
C LYS A 70 -8.42 12.42 -7.28
N LYS A 71 -9.29 13.33 -6.81
CA LYS A 71 -8.91 14.73 -6.52
C LYS A 71 -7.96 14.84 -5.33
N VAL A 72 -8.04 13.90 -4.39
CA VAL A 72 -7.20 13.84 -3.18
C VAL A 72 -5.99 12.94 -3.41
N CYS A 73 -6.20 11.73 -3.94
CA CYS A 73 -5.18 10.70 -4.09
C CYS A 73 -4.28 10.92 -5.32
N GLY A 74 -4.76 11.64 -6.33
CA GLY A 74 -4.08 11.90 -7.61
C GLY A 74 -4.06 10.72 -8.57
N TYR A 75 -3.59 9.56 -8.11
CA TYR A 75 -3.36 8.36 -8.93
C TYR A 75 -4.00 7.12 -8.32
N ASP A 76 -4.44 6.19 -9.16
CA ASP A 76 -4.90 4.86 -8.74
C ASP A 76 -3.80 3.81 -8.97
N GLN A 77 -3.15 3.90 -10.14
CA GLN A 77 -2.04 3.05 -10.55
C GLN A 77 -0.74 3.86 -10.62
N ILE A 78 0.33 3.29 -10.09
CA ILE A 78 1.65 3.93 -10.03
C ILE A 78 2.70 2.99 -10.62
N HIS A 79 3.39 3.47 -11.66
CA HIS A 79 4.54 2.78 -12.21
C HIS A 79 5.83 3.25 -11.54
N ALA A 80 6.44 2.36 -10.76
CA ALA A 80 7.74 2.58 -10.14
C ALA A 80 8.85 2.45 -11.19
N SER A 81 9.63 3.52 -11.34
CA SER A 81 10.78 3.60 -12.23
C SER A 81 12.09 3.36 -11.47
N LYS A 82 13.22 3.24 -12.17
CA LYS A 82 14.55 3.13 -11.52
C LYS A 82 14.96 4.41 -10.77
N ARG A 83 14.24 5.52 -10.93
CA ARG A 83 14.49 6.78 -10.22
C ARG A 83 13.59 6.85 -9.00
N LEU A 84 14.11 7.40 -7.92
CA LEU A 84 13.34 7.66 -6.72
C LEU A 84 12.22 8.66 -7.03
N GLN A 85 10.99 8.26 -6.72
CA GLN A 85 9.78 9.04 -6.90
C GLN A 85 9.14 9.24 -5.53
N HIS A 86 8.29 10.26 -5.40
CA HIS A 86 7.58 10.53 -4.16
C HIS A 86 6.17 11.01 -4.39
N ILE A 87 5.33 10.76 -3.39
CA ILE A 87 3.97 11.29 -3.25
C ILE A 87 3.90 11.96 -1.88
N VAL A 88 3.46 13.21 -1.88
CA VAL A 88 3.22 13.98 -0.65
C VAL A 88 1.77 14.46 -0.68
N ILE A 89 0.98 14.01 0.29
CA ILE A 89 -0.45 14.27 0.37
C ILE A 89 -0.82 14.63 1.81
N SER A 90 -1.63 15.66 1.95
CA SER A 90 -2.23 16.08 3.22
C SER A 90 -3.73 15.83 3.20
N ASN A 91 -4.33 15.72 4.38
CA ASN A 91 -5.77 15.51 4.59
C ASN A 91 -6.31 14.25 3.91
N ILE A 92 -5.46 13.21 3.86
CA ILE A 92 -5.81 11.91 3.30
C ILE A 92 -6.69 11.14 4.28
N THR A 93 -7.84 10.64 3.81
CA THR A 93 -8.70 9.71 4.55
C THR A 93 -8.53 8.31 4.01
N TYR A 94 -8.76 8.11 2.71
CA TYR A 94 -8.62 6.81 2.07
C TYR A 94 -8.02 6.94 0.67
N CYS A 95 -6.90 6.26 0.43
CA CYS A 95 -6.33 6.06 -0.90
C CYS A 95 -5.78 4.65 -1.02
N LEU A 96 -6.04 3.99 -2.15
CA LEU A 96 -5.42 2.73 -2.51
C LEU A 96 -4.55 2.98 -3.73
N TYR A 97 -3.28 2.63 -3.65
CA TYR A 97 -2.36 2.68 -4.77
C TYR A 97 -1.99 1.28 -5.19
N HIS A 98 -2.30 0.95 -6.45
CA HIS A 98 -1.78 -0.25 -7.09
C HIS A 98 -0.45 0.10 -7.77
N MET A 99 0.65 -0.31 -7.15
CA MET A 99 2.00 -0.02 -7.61
C MET A 99 2.57 -1.21 -8.38
N ASP A 100 3.24 -0.93 -9.48
CA ASP A 100 3.90 -1.94 -10.28
C ASP A 100 5.15 -1.41 -10.98
N ILE A 101 5.90 -2.30 -11.61
CA ILE A 101 7.07 -1.95 -12.41
C ILE A 101 6.84 -2.26 -13.88
N GLN A 102 7.50 -1.51 -14.76
CA GLN A 102 7.62 -1.90 -16.16
C GLN A 102 8.66 -3.03 -16.34
N GLY A 103 8.33 -3.97 -17.22
CA GLY A 103 9.15 -5.14 -17.57
C GLY A 103 8.82 -6.40 -16.75
N HIS A 104 9.63 -7.45 -16.94
CA HIS A 104 9.38 -8.78 -16.35
C HIS A 104 10.08 -9.00 -15.02
N ASN A 105 11.18 -8.29 -14.75
CA ASN A 105 12.03 -8.49 -13.58
C ASN A 105 12.15 -7.22 -12.74
N GLY A 106 12.12 -7.40 -11.43
CA GLY A 106 12.30 -6.36 -10.42
C GLY A 106 11.19 -6.35 -9.38
N HIS A 107 11.35 -5.43 -8.44
CA HIS A 107 10.53 -5.29 -7.24
C HIS A 107 10.18 -3.81 -7.06
N VAL A 108 9.06 -3.56 -6.40
CA VAL A 108 8.68 -2.23 -5.92
C VAL A 108 9.29 -2.05 -4.53
N PHE A 109 10.07 -1.00 -4.35
CA PHE A 109 10.51 -0.50 -3.06
C PHE A 109 9.65 0.67 -2.64
N VAL A 110 9.27 0.73 -1.37
CA VAL A 110 8.60 1.88 -0.75
C VAL A 110 9.28 2.24 0.57
N ARG A 111 9.31 3.53 0.88
CA ARG A 111 9.61 4.03 2.24
C ARG A 111 8.76 5.21 2.64
N PHE A 112 8.66 5.47 3.95
CA PHE A 112 7.85 6.55 4.50
C PHE A 112 8.71 7.53 5.33
N PRO A 113 9.35 8.54 4.70
CA PRO A 113 10.33 9.40 5.36
C PRO A 113 9.73 10.25 6.48
N ASP A 114 8.57 10.85 6.22
CA ASP A 114 7.87 11.74 7.14
C ASP A 114 6.53 11.13 7.54
N PHE A 115 6.60 9.92 8.13
CA PHE A 115 5.42 9.25 8.67
C PHE A 115 4.96 9.96 9.96
N ARG A 116 4.31 11.12 9.78
CA ARG A 116 3.66 11.91 10.83
C ARG A 116 2.15 11.93 10.61
N GLY A 117 1.56 10.75 10.45
CA GLY A 117 0.12 10.65 10.62
C GLY A 117 -0.20 11.17 12.02
N MET A 118 -0.98 12.25 12.13
CA MET A 118 -1.57 12.62 13.41
C MET A 118 -2.69 11.62 13.70
N PHE A 119 -2.30 10.41 14.12
CA PHE A 119 -3.27 9.47 14.66
C PHE A 119 -3.68 10.04 16.01
N LEU A 120 -4.85 10.68 16.08
CA LEU A 120 -5.39 11.18 17.36
C LEU A 120 -5.70 10.03 18.34
N SER A 121 -5.58 8.78 17.90
CA SER A 121 -5.60 7.58 18.72
C SER A 121 -4.29 6.80 18.53
N GLU A 122 -3.68 6.38 19.63
CA GLU A 122 -2.54 5.45 19.65
C GLU A 122 -3.00 4.00 19.34
N GLU A 123 -4.31 3.76 19.21
CA GLU A 123 -4.86 2.45 18.87
C GLU A 123 -4.67 2.12 17.37
N CYS A 124 -3.91 1.05 17.13
CA CYS A 124 -3.64 0.51 15.81
C CYS A 124 -4.84 -0.33 15.33
N SER A 125 -5.44 0.05 14.19
CA SER A 125 -6.52 -0.72 13.56
C SER A 125 -6.43 -0.71 12.03
N TRP A 126 -7.07 -1.66 11.36
CA TRP A 126 -7.24 -1.74 9.90
C TRP A 126 -7.94 -0.49 9.34
N ASN A 127 -8.72 0.21 10.17
CA ASN A 127 -9.41 1.45 9.79
C ASN A 127 -8.62 2.72 10.12
N ASN A 128 -7.41 2.58 10.67
CA ASN A 128 -6.54 3.67 11.06
C ASN A 128 -5.08 3.24 10.90
N SER A 129 -4.69 2.85 9.68
CA SER A 129 -3.36 2.32 9.36
C SER A 129 -2.99 2.50 7.90
N ILE A 130 -1.73 2.21 7.59
CA ILE A 130 -1.26 1.98 6.23
C ILE A 130 -1.10 0.47 6.05
N GLU A 131 -1.90 -0.15 5.17
CA GLU A 131 -1.70 -1.54 4.78
C GLU A 131 -0.77 -1.62 3.57
N ILE A 132 0.27 -2.46 3.64
CA ILE A 132 1.23 -2.69 2.55
C ILE A 132 1.21 -4.16 2.16
N ARG A 133 0.63 -4.47 0.99
CA ARG A 133 0.59 -5.82 0.40
C ARG A 133 1.75 -5.98 -0.56
N PHE A 134 2.82 -6.63 -0.10
CA PHE A 134 4.08 -6.72 -0.84
C PHE A 134 4.41 -8.16 -1.29
N ARG A 135 3.63 -9.16 -0.88
CA ARG A 135 3.83 -10.57 -1.26
C ARG A 135 3.46 -10.83 -2.72
N LYS A 136 3.96 -11.93 -3.31
CA LYS A 136 3.66 -12.31 -4.72
C LYS A 136 2.16 -12.37 -5.02
N LYS A 137 1.37 -12.80 -4.03
CA LYS A 137 -0.09 -12.84 -4.09
C LYS A 137 -0.65 -11.63 -3.35
N ILE A 138 -0.83 -10.53 -4.09
CA ILE A 138 -1.28 -9.22 -3.55
C ILE A 138 -2.73 -9.21 -3.03
N ASP A 139 -3.48 -10.29 -3.27
CA ASP A 139 -4.81 -10.55 -2.72
C ASP A 139 -4.77 -11.04 -1.25
N HIS A 140 -3.57 -11.36 -0.74
CA HIS A 140 -3.34 -11.65 0.68
C HIS A 140 -3.06 -10.36 1.47
N LEU A 141 -3.30 -10.44 2.78
CA LEU A 141 -3.08 -9.34 3.70
C LEU A 141 -1.64 -8.84 3.65
N GLY A 142 -1.53 -7.51 3.75
CA GLY A 142 -0.28 -6.83 3.95
C GLY A 142 0.16 -6.80 5.40
N ILE A 143 1.29 -6.14 5.63
CA ILE A 143 1.61 -5.63 6.96
C ILE A 143 0.87 -4.31 7.16
N CYS A 144 0.58 -3.97 8.41
CA CYS A 144 0.04 -2.67 8.77
C CYS A 144 1.07 -1.84 9.50
N LEU A 145 1.25 -0.62 9.04
CA LEU A 145 2.00 0.42 9.73
C LEU A 145 1.01 1.33 10.45
N CYS A 146 1.22 1.46 11.75
CA CYS A 146 0.47 2.34 12.64
C CYS A 146 1.43 3.37 13.23
N TYR A 147 0.89 4.45 13.80
CA TYR A 147 1.70 5.46 14.44
C TYR A 147 2.63 4.87 15.50
N ASN A 148 3.86 5.35 15.51
CA ASN A 148 4.70 5.30 16.68
C ASN A 148 5.66 6.48 16.59
N LYS A 149 5.82 7.21 17.69
CA LYS A 149 6.71 8.39 17.80
C LYS A 149 8.16 8.03 17.48
N ASP A 150 8.51 6.75 17.64
CA ASP A 150 9.86 6.22 17.48
C ASP A 150 10.04 5.41 16.18
N ILE A 151 9.13 5.48 15.20
CA ILE A 151 9.32 4.80 13.90
C ILE A 151 10.27 5.62 13.01
N GLU A 152 11.47 5.08 12.76
CA GLU A 152 12.29 5.46 11.59
C GLU A 152 11.55 5.04 10.32
N ALA A 153 11.78 5.78 9.23
CA ALA A 153 11.15 5.59 7.94
C ALA A 153 11.11 4.11 7.49
N PRO A 154 9.96 3.41 7.63
CA PRO A 154 9.88 1.99 7.31
C PRO A 154 10.19 1.75 5.84
N GLU A 155 10.95 0.70 5.56
CA GLU A 155 11.37 0.28 4.22
C GLU A 155 10.81 -1.09 3.89
N ILE A 156 10.10 -1.20 2.76
CA ILE A 156 9.48 -2.45 2.31
C ILE A 156 9.81 -2.67 0.83
N VAL A 157 10.24 -3.89 0.50
CA VAL A 157 10.42 -4.36 -0.88
C VAL A 157 9.43 -5.48 -1.18
N SER A 158 8.76 -5.41 -2.33
CA SER A 158 7.84 -6.47 -2.76
C SER A 158 8.56 -7.74 -3.19
N GLU A 159 7.94 -8.90 -2.99
CA GLU A 159 8.46 -10.20 -3.45
C GLU A 159 8.37 -10.36 -4.97
N GLY A 160 7.61 -9.50 -5.65
CA GLY A 160 7.43 -9.51 -7.09
C GLY A 160 7.18 -8.13 -7.66
N LYS A 161 6.63 -8.07 -8.88
CA LYS A 161 6.48 -6.83 -9.64
C LYS A 161 5.36 -5.89 -9.20
N HIS A 162 4.53 -6.33 -8.25
CA HIS A 162 3.35 -5.60 -7.78
C HIS A 162 3.41 -5.38 -6.27
N MET A 163 2.87 -4.25 -5.83
CA MET A 163 2.63 -3.90 -4.43
C MET A 163 1.33 -3.11 -4.35
N VAL A 164 0.55 -3.30 -3.29
CA VAL A 164 -0.59 -2.44 -2.98
C VAL A 164 -0.30 -1.69 -1.70
N VAL A 165 -0.51 -0.37 -1.70
CA VAL A 165 -0.41 0.48 -0.51
C VAL A 165 -1.78 1.11 -0.27
N ILE A 166 -2.36 0.87 0.90
CA ILE A 166 -3.67 1.37 1.29
C ILE A 166 -3.48 2.30 2.48
N PHE A 167 -3.80 3.56 2.29
CA PHE A 167 -3.99 4.53 3.35
C PHE A 167 -5.43 4.48 3.82
N ASN A 168 -5.66 4.22 5.10
CA ASN A 168 -7.00 4.21 5.68
C ASN A 168 -6.96 4.92 7.05
N PHE A 169 -7.42 6.16 7.07
CA PHE A 169 -7.38 7.06 8.21
C PHE A 169 -8.77 7.60 8.52
N GLN A 170 -9.15 7.60 9.79
CA GLN A 170 -10.48 8.07 10.22
C GLN A 170 -10.59 9.61 10.30
N ILE A 171 -9.48 10.35 10.13
CA ILE A 171 -9.42 11.80 10.42
C ILE A 171 -8.70 12.56 9.30
N TYR A 172 -9.25 13.72 8.92
CA TYR A 172 -8.80 14.58 7.82
C TYR A 172 -7.51 15.37 8.08
N ARG A 173 -6.73 15.06 9.12
CA ARG A 173 -5.47 15.76 9.46
C ARG A 173 -4.23 14.89 9.24
N SER A 174 -4.34 13.90 8.37
CA SER A 174 -3.27 12.97 8.06
C SER A 174 -2.33 13.56 7.01
N TYR A 175 -1.03 13.39 7.22
CA TYR A 175 0.01 13.74 6.27
C TYR A 175 0.80 12.48 5.92
N VAL A 176 1.07 12.29 4.63
CA VAL A 176 1.83 11.15 4.13
C VAL A 176 2.90 11.67 3.18
N HIS A 177 4.14 11.27 3.45
CA HIS A 177 5.23 11.28 2.49
C HIS A 177 5.59 9.83 2.18
N LEU A 178 5.32 9.40 0.95
CA LEU A 178 5.64 8.07 0.43
C LEU A 178 6.70 8.24 -0.65
N GLU A 179 7.83 7.56 -0.50
CA GLU A 179 8.85 7.45 -1.53
C GLU A 179 8.89 6.03 -2.11
N PHE A 180 9.14 5.90 -3.40
CA PHE A 180 9.12 4.60 -4.08
C PHE A 180 10.01 4.55 -5.32
N MET A 181 10.45 3.34 -5.68
CA MET A 181 11.18 3.08 -6.92
C MET A 181 11.20 1.58 -7.27
N LYS A 182 11.64 1.28 -8.49
CA LYS A 182 11.98 -0.07 -8.94
C LYS A 182 13.37 -0.44 -8.43
N VAL A 183 13.48 -1.62 -7.85
CA VAL A 183 14.75 -2.23 -7.42
C VAL A 183 14.90 -3.64 -7.99
N ASN A 184 16.14 -4.15 -8.02
CA ASN A 184 16.44 -5.47 -8.60
C ASN A 184 16.59 -6.58 -7.56
N SER A 185 16.55 -6.26 -6.26
CA SER A 185 16.76 -7.21 -5.16
C SER A 185 15.74 -6.97 -4.06
N THR A 186 15.27 -8.04 -3.42
CA THR A 186 14.42 -7.99 -2.21
C THR A 186 15.17 -7.49 -0.98
N ASN A 187 16.51 -7.54 -0.99
CA ASN A 187 17.36 -7.10 0.12
C ASN A 187 17.87 -5.65 -0.09
N PHE A 188 17.19 -4.88 -0.93
CA PHE A 188 17.54 -3.48 -1.14
C PHE A 188 17.27 -2.66 0.13
N GLU A 189 18.18 -1.73 0.42
CA GLU A 189 18.04 -0.77 1.52
C GLU A 189 18.32 0.64 0.98
N TYR A 190 17.54 1.62 1.43
CA TYR A 190 17.65 3.01 0.97
C TYR A 190 19.04 3.62 1.22
N LYS A 191 19.68 3.22 2.32
CA LYS A 191 21.02 3.70 2.70
C LYS A 191 22.07 3.44 1.62
N ASN A 192 21.86 2.40 0.80
CA ASN A 192 22.76 1.99 -0.28
C ASN A 192 22.67 2.92 -1.51
N LEU A 193 21.69 3.82 -1.58
CA LEU A 193 21.63 4.83 -2.64
C LEU A 193 22.68 5.92 -2.44
N GLU A 194 23.29 6.34 -3.54
CA GLU A 194 24.14 7.53 -3.58
C GLU A 194 23.32 8.80 -3.30
N GLU A 195 23.99 9.86 -2.83
CA GLU A 195 23.35 11.14 -2.48
C GLU A 195 22.50 11.70 -3.62
N TYR A 196 22.97 11.61 -4.86
CA TYR A 196 22.23 12.10 -6.03
C TYR A 196 20.99 11.26 -6.33
N GLN A 197 21.06 9.95 -6.12
CA GLN A 197 19.93 9.02 -6.32
C GLN A 197 18.84 9.20 -5.26
N LYS A 198 19.21 9.73 -4.09
CA LYS A 198 18.29 10.09 -3.00
C LYS A 198 17.46 11.35 -3.30
N ILE A 199 17.72 12.06 -4.39
CA ILE A 199 16.99 13.27 -4.73
C ILE A 199 15.93 12.95 -5.79
N PRO A 200 14.62 13.00 -5.45
CA PRO A 200 13.55 12.54 -6.34
C PRO A 200 13.38 13.32 -7.67
N ARG A 201 14.19 14.36 -7.90
CA ARG A 201 13.95 15.40 -8.92
C ARG A 201 15.17 15.80 -9.75
N LEU A 202 16.31 15.11 -9.63
CA LEU A 202 17.56 15.54 -10.28
C LEU A 202 17.70 15.18 -11.77
N LEU A 203 16.62 15.30 -12.54
CA LEU A 203 16.74 15.57 -13.98
C LEU A 203 16.04 16.84 -14.45
N LYS A 204 15.31 17.53 -13.56
CA LYS A 204 14.80 18.87 -13.91
C LYS A 204 15.81 19.97 -13.64
N LYS A 205 16.76 19.80 -12.71
CA LYS A 205 17.79 20.82 -12.42
C LYS A 205 18.99 20.77 -13.36
N GLU A 206 19.39 19.62 -13.88
CA GLU A 206 20.45 19.54 -14.89
C GLU A 206 19.97 19.92 -16.29
N CYS A 207 18.72 19.58 -16.66
CA CYS A 207 18.13 20.09 -17.90
C CYS A 207 17.80 21.59 -17.84
N ASN A 208 17.46 22.14 -16.66
CA ASN A 208 17.20 23.58 -16.51
C ASN A 208 18.48 24.41 -16.24
N LYS A 209 19.66 23.80 -16.12
CA LYS A 209 20.95 24.52 -15.97
C LYS A 209 21.85 24.48 -17.21
N LYS A 210 21.43 23.82 -18.28
CA LYS A 210 22.08 23.96 -19.59
C LYS A 210 21.01 24.24 -20.64
N HIS A 211 20.74 25.53 -20.85
CA HIS A 211 20.48 25.97 -22.23
C HIS A 211 21.66 25.46 -23.06
N ASP A 212 21.37 24.74 -24.15
CA ASP A 212 22.31 24.14 -25.10
C ASP A 212 22.79 22.71 -24.81
N ALA A 213 21.88 21.74 -24.81
CA ALA A 213 22.25 20.37 -25.20
C ALA A 213 21.15 19.68 -26.05
N PRO A 214 21.52 18.83 -27.03
CA PRO A 214 20.62 18.34 -28.07
C PRO A 214 19.52 17.41 -27.55
N HIS A 215 18.40 17.42 -28.27
CA HIS A 215 17.09 16.85 -27.91
C HIS A 215 17.06 15.32 -27.65
N ASP A 216 18.14 14.59 -27.93
CA ASP A 216 18.17 13.12 -27.91
C ASP A 216 18.65 12.49 -26.59
N LYS A 217 18.90 13.28 -25.54
CA LYS A 217 19.23 12.76 -24.19
C LYS A 217 18.13 12.94 -23.15
N CYS A 218 16.93 13.35 -23.58
CA CYS A 218 15.79 13.66 -22.71
C CYS A 218 14.60 12.72 -22.94
N ASN A 219 14.83 11.41 -23.01
CA ASN A 219 13.80 10.37 -22.87
C ASN A 219 14.04 9.55 -21.60
#